data_AF-A0A924W688-F1
#
_entry.id   AF-A0A924W688-F1
#
_cell.length_a   1.000
_cell.length_b   1.000
_cell.length_c   1.000
_cell.angle_alpha   90.00
_cell.angle_beta   90.00
_cell.angle_gamma   90.00
#
_symmetry.space_group_name_H-M   'P 1'
#
loop_
_entity.id
_entity.type
_entity.pdbx_description
1 polymer ?
#
loop_
_entity_poly.entity_id
_entity_poly.type
_entity_poly.pdbx_seq_one_letter_code
_entity_poly.pdbx_strand_id
1 'polypeptide(L)'
;MVHDMVNRLTDNPALRTFFTLYLMAKSSEERQVLSKQFWQEVETLQGAELQVLKDAFSRSFKQLLPMVNQLHEKTLNLTSTIAVTT
;
A
#
# COMPACT_ATOMS: atom_id res chain seq x y z
N MET A 1 -15.14 5.61 -2.23
CA MET A 1 -13.92 6.35 -2.63
C MET A 1 -12.62 5.66 -2.21
N VAL A 2 -12.29 5.46 -0.92
CA VAL A 2 -11.10 4.65 -0.53
C VAL A 2 -11.36 3.15 -0.71
N HIS A 3 -12.55 2.70 -0.30
CA HIS A 3 -12.99 1.31 -0.45
C HIS A 3 -12.97 0.83 -1.91
N ASP A 4 -13.39 1.66 -2.86
CA ASP A 4 -13.38 1.32 -4.30
C ASP A 4 -11.96 1.24 -4.87
N MET A 5 -11.04 2.04 -4.34
CA MET A 5 -9.64 2.06 -4.79
C MET A 5 -8.85 0.88 -4.23
N VAL A 6 -9.12 0.51 -2.97
CA VAL A 6 -8.62 -0.73 -2.37
C VAL A 6 -9.22 -1.93 -3.10
N ASN A 7 -10.53 -1.95 -3.35
CA ASN A 7 -11.19 -3.02 -4.10
C ASN A 7 -10.54 -3.23 -5.47
N ARG A 8 -10.30 -2.17 -6.24
CA ARG A 8 -9.64 -2.27 -7.56
C ARG A 8 -8.18 -2.73 -7.52
N LEU A 9 -7.43 -2.38 -6.46
CA LEU A 9 -6.08 -2.91 -6.24
C LEU A 9 -6.10 -4.39 -5.82
N THR A 10 -7.21 -4.82 -5.21
CA THR A 10 -7.41 -6.17 -4.68
C THR A 10 -8.30 -7.06 -5.55
N ASP A 11 -8.77 -6.57 -6.70
CA ASP A 11 -9.61 -7.32 -7.65
C ASP A 11 -8.83 -8.49 -8.26
N ASN A 12 -7.50 -8.41 -8.27
CA ASN A 12 -6.66 -9.58 -8.46
C ASN A 12 -6.46 -10.28 -7.10
N PRO A 13 -6.98 -11.52 -6.92
CA PRO A 13 -6.88 -12.26 -5.66
C PRO A 13 -5.44 -12.46 -5.17
N ALA A 14 -4.47 -12.54 -6.08
CA ALA A 14 -3.05 -12.68 -5.75
C ALA A 14 -2.49 -11.38 -5.15
N LEU A 15 -2.77 -10.23 -5.77
CA LEU A 15 -2.36 -8.92 -5.24
C LEU A 15 -3.00 -8.64 -3.87
N ARG A 16 -4.29 -8.98 -3.70
CA ARG A 16 -4.97 -8.88 -2.41
C ARG A 16 -4.30 -9.69 -1.32
N THR A 17 -3.94 -10.93 -1.66
CA THR A 17 -3.28 -11.86 -0.73
C THR A 17 -1.91 -11.32 -0.33
N PHE A 18 -1.11 -10.85 -1.29
CA PHE A 18 0.17 -10.22 -1.00
C PHE A 18 0.03 -9.02 -0.06
N PHE A 19 -0.83 -8.05 -0.36
CA PHE A 19 -0.98 -6.85 0.48
C PHE A 19 -1.48 -7.20 1.89
N THR A 20 -2.39 -8.17 2.00
CA THR A 20 -2.88 -8.64 3.31
C THR A 20 -1.74 -9.25 4.12
N LEU A 21 -0.97 -10.17 3.53
CA LEU A 21 0.18 -10.79 4.18
C LEU A 21 1.25 -9.76 4.56
N TYR A 22 1.54 -8.80 3.66
CA TYR A 22 2.51 -7.74 3.91
C TYR A 22 2.12 -6.84 5.07
N LEU A 23 0.84 -6.50 5.20
CA LEU A 23 0.31 -5.70 6.31
C LEU A 23 0.24 -6.49 7.62
N MET A 24 0.01 -7.80 7.56
CA MET A 24 -0.02 -8.68 8.73
C MET A 24 1.38 -9.07 9.23
N ALA A 25 2.42 -8.88 8.41
CA ALA A 25 3.79 -9.23 8.75
C ALA A 25 4.27 -8.50 10.00
N LYS A 26 4.76 -9.28 10.97
CA LYS A 26 5.14 -8.83 12.32
C LYS A 26 6.58 -8.37 12.41
N SER A 27 7.43 -8.78 11.46
CA SER A 27 8.83 -8.38 11.43
C SER A 27 9.24 -7.74 10.10
N SER A 28 10.37 -7.03 10.13
CA SER A 28 10.97 -6.47 8.93
C SER A 28 11.50 -7.57 7.99
N GLU A 29 12.03 -8.68 8.51
CA GLU A 29 12.45 -9.80 7.66
C GLU A 29 11.26 -10.43 6.93
N GLU A 30 10.13 -10.63 7.61
CA GLU A 30 8.93 -11.21 6.99
C GLU A 30 8.42 -10.32 5.85
N ARG A 31 8.42 -9.00 6.04
CA ARG A 31 8.10 -8.03 4.96
C ARG A 31 9.09 -8.09 3.81
N GLN A 32 10.39 -8.28 4.06
CA GLN A 32 11.40 -8.40 3.01
C GLN A 32 11.21 -9.67 2.18
N VAL A 33 10.94 -10.81 2.83
CA VAL A 33 10.67 -12.08 2.15
C VAL A 33 9.43 -11.96 1.26
N LEU A 34 8.33 -11.46 1.81
CA LEU A 34 7.10 -11.25 1.06
C LEU A 34 7.31 -10.29 -0.12
N SER A 35 8.04 -9.19 0.08
CA SER A 35 8.36 -8.24 -1.00
C SER A 35 9.16 -8.92 -2.11
N LYS A 36 10.16 -9.73 -1.75
CA LYS A 36 10.97 -10.44 -2.73
C LYS A 36 10.14 -11.40 -3.57
N GLN A 37 9.26 -12.18 -2.93
CA GLN A 37 8.35 -13.10 -3.61
C GLN A 37 7.42 -12.35 -4.58
N PHE A 38 6.84 -11.24 -4.11
CA PHE A 38 6.00 -10.40 -4.95
C PHE A 38 6.73 -9.85 -6.17
N TRP A 39 7.94 -9.32 -6.01
CA TRP A 39 8.69 -8.79 -7.15
C TRP A 39 9.10 -9.89 -8.14
N GLN A 40 9.43 -11.09 -7.66
CA GLN A 40 9.67 -12.25 -8.52
C GLN A 40 8.43 -12.62 -9.34
N GLU A 41 7.24 -12.62 -8.72
CA GLU A 41 5.99 -12.86 -9.44
C GLU A 41 5.68 -11.75 -10.45
N VAL A 42 5.94 -10.49 -10.09
CA VAL A 42 5.76 -9.35 -11.01
C VAL A 42 6.68 -9.43 -12.22
N GLU A 43 7.91 -9.91 -12.06
CA GLU A 43 8.85 -10.15 -13.17
C GLU A 43 8.35 -11.22 -14.15
N THR A 44 7.49 -12.14 -13.69
CA THR A 44 6.85 -13.14 -14.57
C THR A 44 5.65 -12.62 -15.34
N LEU A 45 5.10 -11.45 -14.97
CA LEU A 45 3.95 -10.85 -15.67
C LEU A 45 4.37 -10.31 -17.03
N GLN A 46 3.58 -10.60 -18.07
CA GLN A 46 3.85 -10.16 -19.43
C GLN A 46 2.69 -9.37 -20.03
N GLY A 47 3.02 -8.43 -20.93
CA GLY A 47 2.04 -7.72 -21.76
C GLY A 47 1.00 -6.94 -20.95
N ALA A 48 -0.26 -7.34 -21.08
CA ALA A 48 -1.41 -6.62 -20.54
C ALA A 48 -1.45 -6.60 -19.01
N GLU A 49 -1.03 -7.68 -18.34
CA GLU A 49 -1.07 -7.80 -16.87
C GLU A 49 -0.08 -6.83 -16.21
N LEU A 50 1.11 -6.69 -16.79
CA LEU A 50 2.10 -5.71 -16.34
C LEU A 50 1.60 -4.27 -16.55
N GLN A 51 0.89 -4.00 -17.64
CA GLN A 51 0.30 -2.69 -17.89
C GLN A 51 -0.82 -2.36 -16.89
N VAL A 52 -1.68 -3.33 -16.58
CA VAL A 52 -2.71 -3.19 -15.54
C VAL A 52 -2.08 -2.89 -14.18
N LEU A 53 -1.01 -3.60 -13.81
CA LEU A 53 -0.28 -3.34 -12.56
C LEU A 53 0.31 -1.93 -12.53
N LYS A 54 0.96 -1.49 -13.61
CA LYS A 54 1.52 -0.13 -13.74
C LYS A 54 0.46 0.95 -13.62
N ASP A 55 -0.69 0.75 -14.25
CA ASP A 55 -1.80 1.69 -14.21
C ASP A 55 -2.48 1.72 -12.83
N ALA A 56 -2.59 0.57 -12.17
CA ALA A 56 -3.09 0.47 -10.79
C ALA A 56 -2.13 1.17 -9.83
N PHE A 57 -0.82 1.00 -10.00
CA PHE A 57 0.19 1.69 -9.20
C PHE A 57 0.12 3.21 -9.40
N SER A 58 0.12 3.66 -10.66
CA SER A 58 0.10 5.09 -10.97
C SER A 58 -1.19 5.80 -10.54
N ARG A 59 -2.34 5.13 -10.60
CA ARG A 59 -3.61 5.74 -10.19
C ARG A 59 -3.81 5.69 -8.68
N SER A 60 -3.57 4.54 -8.06
CA SER A 60 -3.93 4.35 -6.66
C SER A 60 -2.83 4.83 -5.71
N PHE A 61 -1.56 4.51 -5.96
CA PHE A 61 -0.48 4.87 -5.02
C PHE A 61 -0.08 6.35 -5.11
N LYS A 62 -0.07 6.95 -6.30
CA LYS A 62 0.18 8.41 -6.41
C LYS A 62 -0.90 9.24 -5.73
N GLN A 63 -2.15 8.78 -5.72
CA GLN A 63 -3.25 9.47 -5.05
C GLN A 63 -3.28 9.21 -3.53
N LEU A 64 -2.72 8.09 -3.07
CA LEU A 64 -2.58 7.79 -1.64
C LEU A 64 -1.52 8.66 -0.97
N LEU A 65 -0.43 9.02 -1.65
CA LEU A 65 0.69 9.74 -1.04
C LEU A 65 0.27 11.09 -0.42
N PRO A 66 -0.51 11.96 -1.10
CA PRO A 66 -1.03 13.18 -0.47
C PRO A 66 -1.91 12.89 0.76
N MET A 67 -2.72 11.83 0.70
CA MET A 67 -3.64 11.47 1.79
C MET A 67 -2.88 10.95 3.02
N VAL A 68 -1.82 10.16 2.81
CA VAL A 68 -0.92 9.70 3.88
C VAL A 68 -0.18 10.88 4.51
N ASN A 69 0.32 11.82 3.71
CA ASN A 69 0.98 13.02 4.22
C ASN A 69 0.01 13.87 5.06
N GLN A 70 -1.22 14.09 4.59
CA GLN A 70 -2.24 14.80 5.35
C GLN A 70 -2.61 14.10 6.67
N LEU A 71 -2.70 12.77 6.67
CA LEU A 71 -2.97 11.99 7.87
C LEU A 71 -1.81 12.08 8.87
N HIS A 72 -0.57 12.05 8.39
CA HIS A 72 0.63 12.20 9.19
C HIS A 72 0.70 13.59 9.83
N GLU A 73 0.46 14.65 9.07
CA GLU A 73 0.40 16.03 9.58
C GLU A 73 -0.69 16.20 10.65
N LYS A 74 -1.89 15.65 10.40
CA LYS A 74 -2.97 15.70 11.39
C LYS A 74 -2.64 14.94 12.67
N THR A 75 -2.01 13.78 12.57
CA THR A 75 -1.63 12.98 13.76
C THR A 75 -0.52 13.65 14.56
N LEU A 76 0.47 14.27 13.90
CA LEU A 76 1.50 15.08 14.55
C LEU A 76 0.90 16.30 15.28
N ASN A 77 -0.02 17.01 14.64
CA ASN A 77 -0.67 18.18 15.26
C ASN A 77 -1.52 17.78 16.48
N LEU A 78 -2.15 16.61 16.45
CA LEU A 78 -2.91 16.07 17.58
C LEU A 78 -2.00 15.71 18.76
N THR A 79 -0.85 15.09 18.53
CA THR A 79 0.11 14.78 19.61
C THR A 79 0.79 16.03 20.19
N SER A 80 1.08 17.03 19.37
CA SER A 80 1.62 18.32 19.84
C SER A 80 0.62 19.11 20.68
N THR A 81 -0.68 19.02 20.39
CA THR A 81 -1.72 19.73 21.16
C THR A 81 -1.87 19.16 22.57
N ILE A 82 -1.72 17.83 22.73
CA ILE A 82 -1.82 17.16 24.04
C ILE A 82 -0.62 17.51 24.94
N ALA A 83 0.57 17.67 24.37
CA ALA A 83 1.80 17.98 25.10
C ALA A 83 1.86 19.42 25.66
N VAL A 84 1.06 20.36 25.14
CA VAL A 84 1.06 21.78 25.56
C VAL A 84 0.06 22.05 26.69
N THR A 85 -0.85 21.12 26.97
CA THR A 85 -1.89 21.23 28.02
C THR A 85 -1.54 20.50 29.34
N THR A 86 -0.31 20.06 29.52
CA THR A 86 0.20 19.43 30.77
C THR A 86 1.38 20.21 31.31
#